data_AF-A0A699VE78-F1
#
_entry.id   AF-A0A699VE78-F1
#
_cell.length_a   1.000
_cell.length_b   1.000
_cell.length_c   1.000
_cell.angle_alpha   90.00
_cell.angle_beta   90.00
_cell.angle_gamma   90.00
#
_symmetry.space_group_name_H-M   'P 1'
#
loop_
_entity.id
_entity.type
_entity.pdbx_description
1 polymer ?
#
loop_
_entity_poly.entity_id
_entity_poly.type
_entity_poly.pdbx_seq_one_letter_code
_entity_poly.pdbx_strand_id
1 'polypeptide(L)'
;LPLGTTGTLGGYQVRLTGYQVRSEKDDRTAEWREYQLRPAKPIPGDDPIDFPLQLAEYQGHWLLIRRATSFPATEGNHSFQSKEWTSPTTGNSYRLWHRYQPIIRDAQGEFDWNILDDEELKMQEFICPPYLLSSEQAQNDKPVWYLSEYLEPAQVAAAFGVNISQLPS
;
A
#
# COMPACT_ATOMS: atom_id res chain seq x y z
N LEU A 1 2.04 10.94 -11.11
CA LEU A 1 1.22 11.98 -10.44
C LEU A 1 2.14 13.02 -9.80
N PRO A 2 1.91 14.33 -9.98
CA PRO A 2 2.71 15.37 -9.33
C PRO A 2 2.47 15.45 -7.81
N LEU A 3 3.51 15.77 -7.04
CA LEU A 3 3.37 16.10 -5.61
C LEU A 3 2.46 17.32 -5.42
N GLY A 4 1.66 17.29 -4.36
CA GLY A 4 0.66 18.33 -4.05
C GLY A 4 -0.67 18.19 -4.79
N THR A 5 -0.78 17.30 -5.78
CA THR A 5 -2.05 17.05 -6.48
C THR A 5 -3.10 16.54 -5.49
N THR A 6 -4.30 17.11 -5.56
CA THR A 6 -5.45 16.67 -4.78
C THR A 6 -6.40 15.85 -5.63
N GLY A 7 -7.07 14.88 -5.02
CA GLY A 7 -8.02 14.01 -5.70
C GLY A 7 -9.10 13.47 -4.76
N THR A 8 -9.97 12.63 -5.32
CA THR A 8 -11.01 11.93 -4.56
C THR A 8 -10.82 10.42 -4.69
N LEU A 9 -10.50 9.73 -3.60
CA LEU A 9 -10.33 8.28 -3.54
C LEU A 9 -11.13 7.71 -2.38
N GLY A 10 -11.90 6.64 -2.62
CA GLY A 10 -12.72 6.00 -1.58
C GLY A 10 -13.70 6.96 -0.88
N GLY A 11 -14.15 8.02 -1.54
CA GLY A 11 -14.99 9.06 -0.94
C GLY A 11 -14.23 10.16 -0.16
N TYR A 12 -12.92 10.01 0.04
CA TYR A 12 -12.08 10.97 0.76
C TYR A 12 -11.40 11.95 -0.19
N GLN A 13 -11.33 13.21 0.24
CA GLN A 13 -10.46 14.21 -0.39
C GLN A 13 -9.03 13.96 0.07
N VAL A 14 -8.15 13.60 -0.85
CA VAL A 14 -6.75 13.25 -0.58
C VAL A 14 -5.80 14.20 -1.28
N ARG A 15 -4.60 14.34 -0.73
CA ARG A 15 -3.45 15.05 -1.33
C ARG A 15 -2.27 14.11 -1.42
N LEU A 16 -1.61 14.10 -2.58
CA LEU A 16 -0.33 13.45 -2.78
C LEU A 16 0.76 14.23 -2.04
N THR A 17 1.41 13.63 -1.06
CA THR A 17 2.41 14.31 -0.21
C THR A 17 3.81 13.75 -0.40
N GLY A 18 3.93 12.46 -0.67
CA GLY A 18 5.19 11.78 -0.91
C GLY A 18 5.12 10.86 -2.12
N TYR A 19 6.28 10.59 -2.69
CA TYR A 19 6.48 9.62 -3.76
C TYR A 19 7.79 8.89 -3.50
N GLN A 20 7.78 7.58 -3.65
CA GLN A 20 8.98 6.76 -3.56
C GLN A 20 9.02 5.69 -4.63
N VAL A 21 10.23 5.31 -5.02
CA VAL A 21 10.52 4.15 -5.84
C VAL A 21 11.17 3.11 -4.96
N ARG A 22 10.62 1.90 -4.96
CA ARG A 22 11.14 0.77 -4.20
C ARG A 22 11.50 -0.37 -5.15
N SER A 23 12.46 -1.18 -4.73
CA SER A 23 12.74 -2.47 -5.36
C SER A 23 12.84 -3.53 -4.29
N GLU A 24 12.86 -4.79 -4.70
CA GLU A 24 13.30 -5.84 -3.79
C GLU A 24 14.82 -5.71 -3.55
N LYS A 25 15.26 -6.14 -2.37
CA LYS A 25 16.67 -6.11 -1.98
C LYS A 25 17.53 -7.01 -2.85
N ASP A 26 17.03 -8.22 -3.10
CA ASP A 26 17.72 -9.27 -3.85
C ASP A 26 17.35 -9.29 -5.34
N ASP A 27 16.34 -8.50 -5.76
CA ASP A 27 15.95 -8.31 -7.15
C ASP A 27 15.80 -6.82 -7.48
N ARG A 28 16.76 -6.29 -8.24
CA ARG A 28 16.78 -4.87 -8.65
C ARG A 28 15.96 -4.61 -9.92
N THR A 29 15.36 -5.63 -10.51
CA THR A 29 14.58 -5.50 -11.75
C THR A 29 13.10 -5.22 -11.50
N ALA A 30 12.57 -5.71 -10.37
CA ALA A 30 11.23 -5.39 -9.91
C ALA A 30 11.22 -4.06 -9.16
N GLU A 31 11.01 -2.96 -9.88
CA GLU A 31 10.81 -1.62 -9.31
C GLU A 31 9.35 -1.20 -9.36
N TRP A 32 8.80 -0.75 -8.24
CA TRP A 32 7.46 -0.20 -8.14
C TRP A 32 7.47 1.20 -7.52
N ARG A 33 6.38 1.92 -7.75
CA ARG A 33 6.18 3.29 -7.28
C ARG A 33 5.14 3.29 -6.18
N GLU A 34 5.39 4.06 -5.13
CA GLU A 34 4.41 4.30 -4.08
C GLU A 34 4.16 5.80 -3.93
N TYR A 35 2.91 6.15 -3.69
CA TYR A 35 2.43 7.52 -3.58
C TYR A 35 1.72 7.70 -2.25
N GLN A 36 2.25 8.57 -1.40
CA GLN A 36 1.70 8.84 -0.07
C GLN A 36 0.52 9.80 -0.14
N LEU A 37 -0.58 9.42 0.50
CA LEU A 37 -1.81 10.18 0.55
C LEU A 37 -2.04 10.72 1.96
N ARG A 38 -2.48 11.97 2.04
CA ARG A 38 -2.95 12.61 3.27
C ARG A 38 -4.31 13.26 3.07
N PRO A 39 -5.09 13.46 4.14
CA PRO A 39 -6.36 14.16 4.03
C PRO A 39 -6.13 15.58 3.46
N ALA A 40 -6.82 15.91 2.36
CA ALA A 40 -6.84 17.28 1.82
C ALA A 40 -7.86 18.18 2.54
N LYS A 41 -8.76 17.57 3.31
CA LYS A 41 -9.72 18.24 4.19
C LYS A 41 -9.74 17.53 5.55
N PRO A 42 -10.09 18.24 6.64
CA PRO A 42 -10.30 17.60 7.94
C PRO A 42 -11.32 16.47 7.82
N ILE A 43 -10.97 15.31 8.36
CA ILE A 43 -11.88 14.17 8.46
C ILE A 43 -12.54 14.25 9.84
N PRO A 44 -13.88 14.24 9.95
CA PRO A 44 -14.54 14.20 11.25
C PRO A 44 -14.25 12.88 11.97
N GLY A 45 -13.87 12.95 13.25
CA GLY A 45 -13.56 11.78 14.08
C GLY A 45 -12.07 11.42 14.10
N ASP A 46 -11.75 10.26 14.69
CA ASP A 46 -10.41 9.69 14.65
C ASP A 46 -10.16 9.08 13.26
N ASP A 47 -8.95 9.23 12.73
CA ASP A 47 -8.49 8.78 11.40
C ASP A 47 -9.19 7.48 10.93
N PRO A 48 -10.05 7.54 9.89
CA PRO A 48 -10.96 6.45 9.63
C PRO A 48 -10.19 5.27 9.03
N ILE A 49 -10.52 4.06 9.48
CA ILE A 49 -9.76 2.85 9.13
C ILE A 49 -9.76 2.55 7.62
N ASP A 50 -10.75 3.07 6.89
CA ASP A 50 -10.90 2.99 5.44
C ASP A 50 -10.24 4.15 4.66
N PHE A 51 -9.54 5.06 5.35
CA PHE A 51 -8.80 6.13 4.70
C PHE A 51 -7.73 5.56 3.75
N PRO A 52 -7.68 6.03 2.49
CA PRO A 52 -6.60 5.72 1.57
C PRO A 52 -5.25 6.25 2.07
N LEU A 53 -4.34 5.36 2.44
CA LEU A 53 -3.01 5.75 2.90
C LEU A 53 -2.08 5.99 1.72
N GLN A 54 -2.15 5.12 0.72
CA GLN A 54 -1.18 5.07 -0.36
C GLN A 54 -1.80 4.57 -1.66
N LEU A 55 -1.15 4.90 -2.77
CA LEU A 55 -1.26 4.12 -4.00
C LEU A 55 0.07 3.41 -4.25
N ALA A 56 0.02 2.17 -4.73
CA ALA A 56 1.17 1.52 -5.34
C ALA A 56 0.91 1.31 -6.83
N GLU A 57 1.96 1.44 -7.65
CA GLU A 57 1.92 1.21 -9.08
C GLU A 57 3.09 0.34 -9.53
N TYR A 58 2.77 -0.71 -10.28
CA TYR A 58 3.75 -1.59 -10.92
C TYR A 58 3.29 -1.97 -12.33
N GLN A 59 4.06 -1.61 -13.35
CA GLN A 59 3.77 -1.87 -14.77
C GLN A 59 2.34 -1.47 -15.17
N GLY A 60 1.92 -0.28 -14.78
CA GLY A 60 0.60 0.28 -15.06
C GLY A 60 -0.53 -0.29 -14.19
N HIS A 61 -0.28 -1.27 -13.33
CA HIS A 61 -1.28 -1.79 -12.40
C HIS A 61 -1.27 -1.00 -11.10
N TRP A 62 -2.45 -0.54 -10.67
CA TRP A 62 -2.59 0.31 -9.49
C TRP A 62 -3.27 -0.43 -8.35
N LEU A 63 -2.77 -0.19 -7.14
CA LEU A 63 -3.35 -0.66 -5.89
C LEU A 63 -3.65 0.53 -4.99
N LEU A 64 -4.84 0.55 -4.41
CA LEU A 64 -5.24 1.49 -3.35
C LEU A 64 -5.08 0.83 -2.00
N ILE A 65 -4.16 1.34 -1.18
CA ILE A 65 -3.73 0.72 0.08
C ILE A 65 -4.42 1.42 1.26
N ARG A 66 -4.96 0.61 2.18
CA ARG A 66 -5.60 1.02 3.43
C ARG A 66 -5.13 0.14 4.58
N ARG A 67 -5.37 0.56 5.83
CA ARG A 67 -5.18 -0.33 6.98
C ARG A 67 -6.12 -1.52 6.89
N ALA A 68 -5.62 -2.72 7.17
CA ALA A 68 -6.48 -3.91 7.22
C ALA A 68 -7.28 -3.91 8.54
N THR A 69 -8.60 -4.06 8.45
CA THR A 69 -9.50 -4.21 9.60
C THR A 69 -9.54 -5.63 10.16
N SER A 70 -9.25 -6.62 9.31
CA SER A 70 -9.26 -8.04 9.62
C SER A 70 -8.13 -8.72 8.87
N PHE A 71 -7.31 -9.49 9.59
CA PHE A 71 -6.09 -10.11 9.09
C PHE A 71 -5.72 -11.30 9.99
N PRO A 72 -4.77 -12.16 9.58
CA PRO A 72 -4.31 -13.26 10.43
C PRO A 72 -3.67 -12.72 11.71
N ALA A 73 -4.20 -13.12 12.87
CA ALA A 73 -3.53 -12.87 14.13
C ALA A 73 -2.17 -13.60 14.13
N THR A 74 -1.13 -12.89 14.57
CA THR A 74 0.20 -13.46 14.78
C THR A 74 0.50 -13.52 16.28
N GLU A 75 1.11 -14.62 16.71
CA GLU A 75 1.58 -14.76 18.08
C GLU A 75 2.99 -14.16 18.20
N GLY A 76 3.16 -13.25 19.16
CA GLY A 76 4.44 -12.57 19.38
C GLY A 76 4.86 -11.69 18.20
N ASN A 77 6.17 -11.65 17.96
CA ASN A 77 6.82 -10.74 17.00
C ASN A 77 7.32 -11.53 15.78
N HIS A 78 6.51 -12.49 15.32
CA HIS A 78 6.83 -13.40 14.23
C HIS A 78 5.91 -13.18 13.04
N SER A 79 6.48 -13.27 11.85
CA SER A 79 5.74 -13.30 10.58
C SER A 79 4.70 -14.42 10.57
N PHE A 80 3.61 -14.21 9.83
CA PHE A 80 2.59 -15.24 9.67
C PHE A 80 3.13 -16.42 8.85
N GLN A 81 2.97 -17.64 9.38
CA GLN A 81 3.64 -18.82 8.83
C GLN A 81 2.79 -19.58 7.80
N SER A 82 1.45 -19.53 7.91
CA SER A 82 0.59 -20.20 6.93
C SER A 82 0.74 -19.56 5.55
N LYS A 83 0.52 -20.37 4.52
CA LYS A 83 0.47 -19.91 3.13
C LYS A 83 -0.92 -19.47 2.70
N GLU A 84 -1.93 -19.68 3.54
CA GLU A 84 -3.32 -19.31 3.24
C GLU A 84 -3.99 -18.79 4.50
N TRP A 85 -4.92 -17.86 4.32
CA TRP A 85 -5.77 -17.33 5.36
C TRP A 85 -7.14 -16.95 4.80
N THR A 86 -8.20 -17.38 5.48
CA THR A 86 -9.56 -17.00 5.14
C THR A 86 -10.08 -15.99 6.14
N SER A 87 -10.53 -14.85 5.63
CA SER A 87 -11.15 -13.81 6.46
C SER A 87 -12.43 -14.34 7.12
N PRO A 88 -12.53 -14.35 8.46
CA PRO A 88 -13.74 -14.78 9.13
C PRO A 88 -14.91 -13.81 8.93
N THR A 89 -14.63 -12.57 8.52
CA THR A 89 -15.63 -11.52 8.32
C THR A 89 -16.18 -11.51 6.90
N THR A 90 -15.31 -11.70 5.89
CA THR A 90 -15.70 -11.59 4.47
C THR A 90 -15.78 -12.93 3.75
N GLY A 91 -15.19 -14.01 4.30
CA GLY A 91 -15.09 -15.31 3.64
C GLY A 91 -14.04 -15.38 2.53
N ASN A 92 -13.36 -14.27 2.21
CA ASN A 92 -12.30 -14.23 1.20
C ASN A 92 -11.11 -15.09 1.64
N SER A 93 -10.62 -15.95 0.74
CA SER A 93 -9.41 -16.76 0.95
C SER A 93 -8.21 -16.12 0.25
N TYR A 94 -7.22 -15.73 1.05
CA TYR A 94 -5.99 -15.09 0.61
C TYR A 94 -4.86 -16.12 0.61
N ARG A 95 -4.14 -16.22 -0.50
CA ARG A 95 -3.02 -17.14 -0.67
C ARG A 95 -1.71 -16.38 -0.78
N LEU A 96 -0.69 -16.84 -0.04
CA LEU A 96 0.66 -16.30 -0.06
C LEU A 96 1.18 -16.30 -1.50
N TRP A 97 1.49 -15.11 -1.97
CA TRP A 97 2.03 -14.83 -3.29
C TRP A 97 3.54 -14.66 -3.20
N HIS A 98 4.02 -13.76 -2.34
CA HIS A 98 5.42 -13.37 -2.30
C HIS A 98 5.92 -13.02 -0.89
N ARG A 99 7.23 -13.11 -0.68
CA ARG A 99 7.93 -12.63 0.52
C ARG A 99 9.25 -11.99 0.09
N TYR A 100 9.49 -10.77 0.57
CA TYR A 100 10.66 -10.00 0.15
C TYR A 100 11.07 -8.98 1.21
N GLN A 101 12.24 -8.37 1.00
CA GLN A 101 12.65 -7.17 1.71
C GLN A 101 12.69 -6.02 0.70
N PRO A 102 11.97 -4.92 0.93
CA PRO A 102 12.01 -3.76 0.06
C PRO A 102 13.25 -2.91 0.39
N ILE A 103 13.72 -2.15 -0.59
CA ILE A 103 14.71 -1.09 -0.40
C ILE A 103 14.32 0.15 -1.20
N ILE A 104 14.77 1.32 -0.75
CA ILE A 104 14.40 2.60 -1.35
C ILE A 104 15.42 2.98 -2.42
N ARG A 105 14.92 3.33 -3.60
CA ARG A 105 15.73 3.78 -4.74
C ARG A 105 15.72 5.28 -4.91
N ASP A 106 14.56 5.88 -4.71
CA ASP A 106 14.35 7.30 -4.82
C ASP A 106 13.15 7.69 -3.96
N ALA A 107 13.16 8.92 -3.43
CA ALA A 107 12.07 9.46 -2.64
C ALA A 107 12.02 10.99 -2.73
N GLN A 108 10.81 11.53 -2.79
CA GLN A 108 10.55 12.96 -2.77
C GLN A 108 9.24 13.27 -2.03
N GLY A 109 9.20 14.42 -1.35
CA GLY A 109 8.02 14.90 -0.63
C GLY A 109 8.08 14.61 0.86
N GLU A 110 6.90 14.44 1.47
CA GLU A 110 6.70 14.35 2.92
C GLU A 110 6.17 12.98 3.34
N PHE A 111 6.72 12.46 4.43
CA PHE A 111 6.36 11.17 5.05
C PHE A 111 6.21 11.40 6.58
N ASP A 112 5.31 10.68 7.25
CA ASP A 112 5.11 10.74 8.71
C ASP A 112 5.99 9.78 9.50
N TRP A 113 6.82 8.99 8.81
CA TRP A 113 7.81 8.12 9.40
C TRP A 113 9.15 8.26 8.69
N ASN A 114 10.18 7.66 9.28
CA ASN A 114 11.48 7.55 8.64
C ASN A 114 11.46 6.39 7.64
N ILE A 115 11.29 6.71 6.36
CA ILE A 115 11.23 5.71 5.29
C ILE A 115 12.46 4.81 5.22
N LEU A 116 13.64 5.27 5.68
CA LEU A 116 14.85 4.46 5.64
C LEU A 116 14.79 3.25 6.58
N ASP A 117 13.94 3.29 7.60
CA ASP A 117 13.72 2.15 8.49
C ASP A 117 12.96 1.02 7.75
N ASP A 118 12.30 1.32 6.62
CA ASP A 118 11.56 0.35 5.84
C ASP A 118 12.47 -0.68 5.14
N GLU A 119 13.77 -0.41 4.99
CA GLU A 119 14.72 -1.34 4.37
C GLU A 119 15.00 -2.59 5.22
N GLU A 120 14.64 -2.53 6.50
CA GLU A 120 14.73 -3.65 7.43
C GLU A 120 13.45 -4.50 7.48
N LEU A 121 12.36 -4.03 6.85
CA LEU A 121 11.08 -4.71 6.85
C LEU A 121 11.16 -6.07 6.14
N LYS A 122 10.36 -7.00 6.64
CA LYS A 122 10.03 -8.24 5.95
C LYS A 122 8.58 -8.16 5.50
N MET A 123 8.39 -8.23 4.19
CA MET A 123 7.08 -8.15 3.56
C MET A 123 6.53 -9.55 3.32
N GLN A 124 5.22 -9.70 3.50
CA GLN A 124 4.48 -10.86 3.02
C GLN A 124 3.24 -10.38 2.28
N GLU A 125 2.99 -10.94 1.10
CA GLU A 125 1.84 -10.58 0.29
C GLU A 125 0.96 -11.79 0.05
N PHE A 126 -0.34 -11.63 0.26
CA PHE A 126 -1.34 -12.67 0.06
C PHE A 126 -2.42 -12.16 -0.89
N ILE A 127 -2.62 -12.86 -1.99
CA ILE A 127 -3.50 -12.42 -3.08
C ILE A 127 -4.87 -13.08 -2.97
N CYS A 128 -5.92 -12.28 -3.20
CA CYS A 128 -7.31 -12.70 -3.37
C CYS A 128 -7.97 -11.69 -4.32
N PRO A 129 -7.78 -11.78 -5.65
CA PRO A 129 -8.18 -10.72 -6.58
C PRO A 129 -9.66 -10.33 -6.40
N PRO A 130 -9.98 -9.02 -6.40
CA PRO A 130 -9.13 -7.87 -6.72
C PRO A 130 -8.28 -7.33 -5.54
N TYR A 131 -8.18 -8.08 -4.45
CA TYR A 131 -7.50 -7.66 -3.22
C TYR A 131 -6.10 -8.26 -3.07
N LEU A 132 -5.25 -7.50 -2.37
CA LEU A 132 -3.94 -7.93 -1.90
C LEU A 132 -3.83 -7.58 -0.41
N LEU A 133 -3.56 -8.59 0.42
CA LEU A 133 -3.31 -8.40 1.84
C LEU A 133 -1.79 -8.43 2.07
N SER A 134 -1.24 -7.32 2.55
CA SER A 134 0.19 -7.15 2.79
C SER A 134 0.48 -7.09 4.29
N SER A 135 1.55 -7.74 4.71
CA SER A 135 2.09 -7.68 6.07
C SER A 135 3.47 -7.06 6.04
N GLU A 136 3.68 -6.06 6.88
CA GLU A 136 4.98 -5.41 7.09
C GLU A 136 5.48 -5.77 8.50
N GLN A 137 6.66 -6.38 8.56
CA GLN A 137 7.25 -6.82 9.82
C GLN A 137 8.62 -6.15 10.04
N ALA A 138 8.68 -5.20 10.97
CA ALA A 138 9.92 -4.64 11.48
C ALA A 138 10.60 -5.58 12.48
N GLN A 139 11.89 -5.37 12.76
CA GLN A 139 12.59 -6.20 13.73
C GLN A 139 12.01 -6.01 15.13
N ASN A 140 11.67 -7.12 15.80
CA ASN A 140 11.13 -7.13 17.17
C ASN A 140 9.76 -6.47 17.38
N ASP A 141 9.04 -6.11 16.33
CA ASP A 141 7.67 -5.59 16.44
C ASP A 141 6.63 -6.64 16.04
N LYS A 142 5.34 -6.30 16.18
CA LYS A 142 4.27 -7.11 15.58
C LYS A 142 4.08 -6.71 14.12
N PRO A 143 3.66 -7.63 13.25
CA PRO A 143 3.38 -7.27 11.88
C PRO A 143 2.19 -6.32 11.79
N VAL A 144 2.35 -5.26 10.99
CA VAL A 144 1.26 -4.37 10.59
C VAL A 144 0.66 -4.90 9.29
N TRP A 145 -0.65 -4.80 9.14
CA TRP A 145 -1.36 -5.35 8.00
C TRP A 145 -2.12 -4.28 7.22
N TYR A 146 -2.05 -4.39 5.90
CA TYR A 146 -2.67 -3.49 4.95
C TYR A 146 -3.49 -4.27 3.94
N LEU A 147 -4.65 -3.73 3.60
CA LEU A 147 -5.49 -4.26 2.53
C LEU A 147 -5.40 -3.32 1.34
N SER A 148 -5.04 -3.88 0.20
CA SER A 148 -4.98 -3.19 -1.07
C SER A 148 -6.07 -3.69 -2.00
N GLU A 149 -6.62 -2.78 -2.79
CA GLU A 149 -7.64 -3.05 -3.80
C GLU A 149 -7.15 -2.58 -5.16
N TYR A 150 -7.30 -3.41 -6.19
CA TYR A 150 -6.95 -3.04 -7.55
C TYR A 150 -7.78 -1.86 -8.06
N LEU A 151 -7.11 -0.90 -8.69
CA LEU A 151 -7.72 0.18 -9.44
C LEU A 151 -7.29 0.11 -10.91
N GLU A 152 -8.26 0.33 -11.79
CA GLU A 152 -7.96 0.60 -13.19
C GLU A 152 -7.25 1.97 -13.32
N PRO A 153 -6.29 2.13 -14.26
CA PRO A 153 -5.62 3.42 -14.49
C PRO A 153 -6.61 4.55 -14.78
N ALA A 154 -7.75 4.25 -15.44
CA ALA A 154 -8.81 5.22 -15.67
C ALA A 154 -9.47 5.73 -14.38
N GLN A 155 -9.60 4.89 -13.36
CA GLN A 155 -10.12 5.30 -12.05
C GLN A 155 -9.14 6.23 -11.34
N VAL A 156 -7.84 5.96 -11.43
CA VAL A 156 -6.78 6.84 -10.89
C VAL A 156 -6.77 8.18 -11.63
N ALA A 157 -6.81 8.15 -12.97
CA ALA A 157 -6.85 9.37 -13.78
C ALA A 157 -8.06 10.25 -13.43
N ALA A 158 -9.24 9.65 -13.32
CA ALA A 158 -10.47 10.35 -12.91
C ALA A 158 -10.38 10.90 -11.48
N ALA A 159 -9.82 10.12 -10.54
CA ALA A 159 -9.69 10.52 -9.14
C ALA A 159 -8.86 11.80 -8.95
N PHE A 160 -7.83 11.99 -9.77
CA PHE A 160 -6.91 13.14 -9.68
C PHE A 160 -7.11 14.19 -10.79
N GLY A 161 -8.09 13.99 -11.69
CA GLY A 161 -8.37 14.92 -12.79
C GLY A 161 -7.21 15.06 -13.78
N VAL A 162 -6.45 13.99 -14.02
CA VAL A 162 -5.32 13.96 -14.96
C VAL A 162 -5.67 13.16 -16.22
N ASN A 163 -4.91 13.33 -17.29
CA ASN A 163 -5.05 12.48 -18.47
C ASN A 163 -4.41 11.11 -18.18
N ILE A 164 -5.07 10.03 -18.57
CA ILE A 164 -4.57 8.66 -18.40
C ILE A 164 -3.19 8.45 -19.05
N SER A 165 -2.88 9.15 -20.15
CA SER A 165 -1.57 9.09 -20.82
C SER A 165 -0.42 9.70 -20.01
N GLN A 166 -0.72 10.40 -18.91
CA GLN A 166 0.26 10.95 -17.98
C GLN A 166 0.57 9.99 -16.82
N LEU A 167 -0.17 8.89 -16.70
CA LEU A 167 0.11 7.85 -15.73
C LEU A 167 1.19 6.90 -16.27
N PRO A 168 2.03 6.33 -15.40
CA PRO A 168 2.88 5.21 -15.77
C PRO A 168 2.08 4.06 -16.39
N SER A 169 2.69 3.41 -17.37
CA SER A 169 2.16 2.28 -18.16
C SER A 169 3.14 1.12 -18.15
#